data_AF-A0A2G6SBK6-F1
#
_entry.id   AF-A0A2G6SBK6-F1
#
_cell.length_a   1.000
_cell.length_b   1.000
_cell.length_c   1.000
_cell.angle_alpha   90.00
_cell.angle_beta   90.00
_cell.angle_gamma   90.00
#
_symmetry.space_group_name_H-M   'P 1'
#
loop_
_entity.id
_entity.type
_entity.pdbx_description
1 polymer ?
#
loop_
_entity_poly.entity_id
_entity_poly.type
_entity_poly.pdbx_seq_one_letter_code
_entity_poly.pdbx_strand_id
1 'polypeptide(L)' 'MKPSLHSPHRQLIELRMEHADLDALIDRCTPDAAPDELTLRRLKKRRLVLRDAMERLERQLEPQEPA' A
#
# COMPACT_ATOMS: atom_id res chain seq x y z
N MET A 1 3.03 12.31 -28.68
CA MET A 1 2.84 12.65 -27.25
C MET A 1 2.60 11.36 -26.49
N LYS A 2 3.43 11.01 -25.49
CA LYS A 2 3.11 9.89 -24.60
C LYS A 2 1.84 10.31 -23.83
N PRO A 3 0.73 9.56 -23.87
CA PRO A 3 -0.40 9.88 -22.99
C PRO A 3 0.15 9.84 -21.57
N SER A 4 -0.21 10.80 -20.71
CA SER A 4 0.20 10.80 -19.30
C SER A 4 -0.29 9.51 -18.64
N LEU A 5 0.53 8.47 -18.67
CA LEU A 5 0.29 7.17 -18.05
C LEU A 5 0.33 7.25 -16.50
N HIS A 6 0.58 8.43 -15.96
CA HIS A 6 0.73 8.69 -14.53
C HIS A 6 -0.45 9.53 -14.03
N SER A 7 -1.68 9.06 -14.29
CA SER A 7 -2.84 9.64 -13.60
C SER A 7 -2.72 9.29 -12.11
N PRO A 8 -2.98 10.23 -11.19
CA PRO A 8 -2.99 9.94 -9.75
C PRO A 8 -3.98 8.82 -9.38
N HIS A 9 -5.07 8.63 -10.13
CA HIS A 9 -5.95 7.48 -9.94
C HIS A 9 -5.29 6.14 -10.28
N ARG A 10 -4.42 6.10 -11.30
CA ARG A 10 -3.68 4.89 -11.67
C ARG A 10 -2.64 4.54 -10.62
N GLN A 11 -1.93 5.53 -10.11
CA GLN A 11 -0.99 5.36 -8.99
C GLN A 11 -1.71 4.81 -7.75
N LEU A 12 -2.94 5.28 -7.47
CA LEU A 12 -3.74 4.76 -6.36
C LEU A 12 -4.12 3.29 -6.55
N ILE A 13 -4.47 2.88 -7.78
CA ILE A 13 -4.75 1.47 -8.11
C ILE A 13 -3.50 0.62 -7.89
N GLU A 14 -2.34 1.07 -8.38
CA GLU A 14 -1.07 0.35 -8.23
C GLU A 14 -0.69 0.18 -6.75
N LEU A 15 -0.84 1.23 -5.93
CA LEU A 15 -0.61 1.15 -4.49
C LEU A 15 -1.56 0.17 -3.79
N ARG A 16 -2.85 0.15 -4.18
CA ARG A 16 -3.84 -0.78 -3.63
C ARG A 16 -3.54 -2.23 -3.99
N MET A 17 -3.08 -2.49 -5.22
CA MET A 17 -2.65 -3.82 -5.65
C MET A 17 -1.44 -4.29 -4.85
N GLU A 18 -0.39 -3.47 -4.74
CA GLU A 18 0.80 -3.83 -3.97
C GLU A 18 0.47 -4.04 -2.48
N HIS A 19 -0.42 -3.24 -1.92
CA HIS A 19 -0.91 -3.42 -0.55
C HIS A 19 -1.61 -4.77 -0.37
N ALA A 20 -2.52 -5.14 -1.28
CA ALA A 20 -3.24 -6.41 -1.23
C ALA A 20 -2.30 -7.62 -1.36
N ASP A 21 -1.29 -7.52 -2.22
CA ASP A 21 -0.25 -8.55 -2.36
C ASP A 21 0.56 -8.70 -1.06
N LEU A 22 0.92 -7.59 -0.41
CA LEU A 22 1.61 -7.63 0.88
C LEU A 22 0.74 -8.23 1.99
N ASP A 23 -0.56 -7.96 2.01
CA ASP A 23 -1.49 -8.60 2.95
C ASP A 23 -1.52 -10.11 2.74
N ALA A 24 -1.68 -10.57 1.49
CA ALA A 24 -1.67 -12.00 1.19
C ALA A 24 -0.34 -12.69 1.55
N LEU A 25 0.79 -11.98 1.47
CA LEU A 25 2.09 -12.49 1.92
C LEU A 25 2.17 -12.56 3.45
N ILE A 26 1.66 -11.56 4.16
CA ILE A 26 1.62 -11.54 5.63
C ILE A 26 0.73 -12.66 6.16
N ASP A 27 -0.43 -12.90 5.54
CA ASP A 27 -1.37 -13.95 5.94
C ASP A 27 -0.77 -15.36 5.82
N ARG A 28 0.14 -15.56 4.86
CA ARG A 28 0.90 -16.82 4.69
C ARG A 28 1.99 -17.00 5.74
N CYS A 29 2.44 -15.92 6.39
CA CYS A 29 3.36 -15.97 7.52
C CYS A 29 2.58 -16.29 8.82
N THR A 30 1.96 -17.47 8.89
CA THR A 30 1.23 -17.97 10.06
C THR A 30 2.16 -18.29 11.24
N PRO A 31 1.66 -18.18 12.49
CA PRO A 31 2.47 -18.33 13.71
C PRO A 31 3.14 -19.70 13.89
N ASP A 32 2.54 -20.77 13.34
CA ASP A 32 3.12 -22.12 13.41
C ASP A 32 4.37 -22.33 12.53
N ALA A 33 4.65 -21.40 11.61
CA ALA A 33 5.67 -21.56 10.58
C ALA A 33 6.75 -20.46 10.57
N ALA A 34 6.71 -19.48 11.49
CA ALA A 34 7.56 -18.30 11.39
C ALA A 34 8.69 -18.26 12.45
N PRO A 35 9.88 -18.81 12.16
CA PRO A 35 11.10 -18.52 12.93
C PRO A 35 11.62 -17.09 12.67
N ASP A 36 11.07 -16.37 11.69
CA ASP A 36 11.63 -15.13 11.17
C ASP A 36 10.74 -13.91 11.43
N GLU A 37 10.59 -13.58 12.72
CA GLU A 37 9.83 -12.42 13.21
C GLU A 37 10.30 -11.09 12.55
N LEU A 38 11.58 -10.98 12.22
CA LEU A 38 12.16 -9.82 11.56
C LEU A 38 11.55 -9.63 10.16
N THR A 39 11.38 -10.70 9.39
CA THR A 39 10.75 -10.66 8.08
C THR A 39 9.29 -10.23 8.18
N LEU A 40 8.53 -10.78 9.14
CA LEU A 40 7.15 -10.37 9.39
C LEU A 40 7.04 -8.89 9.78
N ARG A 41 7.93 -8.40 10.65
CA ARG A 41 8.00 -6.98 11.04
C ARG A 41 8.29 -6.08 9.84
N ARG A 42 9.20 -6.48 8.95
CA ARG A 42 9.52 -5.73 7.71
C ARG A 42 8.33 -5.67 6.75
N LEU A 43 7.61 -6.78 6.55
CA LEU A 43 6.42 -6.82 5.70
C LEU A 43 5.32 -5.90 6.23
N LYS A 44 5.00 -5.98 7.54
CA LYS A 44 4.03 -5.09 8.19
C LYS A 44 4.42 -3.62 8.07
N LYS A 45 5.71 -3.29 8.21
CA LYS A 45 6.22 -1.92 8.00
C LYS A 45 6.02 -1.46 6.56
N ARG A 46 6.33 -2.30 5.56
CA ARG A 46 6.09 -1.98 4.15
C ARG A 46 4.61 -1.72 3.86
N ARG A 47 3.73 -2.57 4.39
CA ARG A 47 2.27 -2.38 4.28
C ARG A 47 1.82 -1.03 4.84
N LEU A 48 2.33 -0.66 6.03
CA LEU A 48 2.04 0.63 6.65
C LEU A 48 2.44 1.81 5.75
N VAL A 49 3.64 1.76 5.16
CA VAL A 49 4.12 2.80 4.24
C VAL A 49 3.24 2.92 3.00
N LEU A 50 2.81 1.79 2.41
CA LEU A 50 1.88 1.82 1.27
C LEU A 50 0.53 2.43 1.65
N ARG A 51 -0.01 2.07 2.81
CA ARG A 51 -1.26 2.65 3.31
C ARG A 51 -1.15 4.16 3.45
N ASP A 52 -0.09 4.64 4.10
CA ASP A 52 0.13 6.08 4.31
C ASP A 52 0.33 6.81 2.97
N ALA A 53 0.92 6.16 1.96
CA ALA A 53 1.05 6.70 0.61
C ALA A 53 -0.31 6.79 -0.11
N MET A 54 -1.17 5.77 0.01
CA MET A 54 -2.55 5.81 -0.52
C MET A 54 -3.32 6.96 0.09
N GLU A 55 -3.32 7.10 1.42
CA GLU A 55 -4.04 8.18 2.10
C GLU A 55 -3.54 9.57 1.69
N ARG A 56 -2.22 9.73 1.49
CA ARG A 56 -1.66 11.00 1.00
C ARG A 56 -2.14 11.31 -0.41
N LEU A 57 -2.21 10.31 -1.28
CA LEU A 57 -2.65 10.46 -2.66
C LEU A 57 -4.17 10.69 -2.74
N GLU A 58 -4.96 9.98 -1.93
CA GLU A 58 -6.40 10.20 -1.79
C GLU A 58 -6.70 11.63 -1.33
N ARG A 59 -5.98 12.14 -0.32
CA ARG A 59 -6.10 13.54 0.12
C ARG A 59 -5.69 14.59 -0.94
N GLN A 60 -4.87 14.22 -1.92
CA GLN A 60 -4.52 15.09 -3.05
C GLN A 60 -5.58 15.05 -4.16
N LEU A 61 -6.27 13.92 -4.29
CA LEU A 61 -7.33 13.68 -5.26
C LEU A 61 -8.68 14.26 -4.79
N GLU A 62 -8.93 14.25 -3.49
CA GLU A 62 -10.12 14.84 -2.90
C GLU A 62 -9.93 16.36 -2.70
N PRO A 63 -10.81 17.22 -3.24
CA PRO A 63 -10.79 18.64 -2.92
C PRO A 63 -11.15 18.81 -1.45
N GLN A 64 -10.26 19.43 -0.66
CA GLN A 64 -10.54 19.71 0.74
C GLN A 64 -11.63 20.79 0.83
N GLU A 65 -12.87 20.41 1.11
CA GLU A 65 -13.80 21.33 1.77
C GLU A 65 -13.35 21.47 3.22
N PRO A 66 -12.97 22.68 3.68
CA PRO A 66 -12.69 22.90 5.09
C PRO A 66 -14.00 22.75 5.87
N ALA A 67 -14.00 21.85 6.85
CA ALA A 67 -15.06 21.72 7.85
C ALA A 67 -15.14 22.95 8.77
#